data_AF-A0A0C9X1L0-F1
#
_entry.id   AF-A0A0C9X1L0-F1
#
_cell.length_a   1.000
_cell.length_b   1.000
_cell.length_c   1.000
_cell.angle_alpha   90.00
_cell.angle_beta   90.00
_cell.angle_gamma   90.00
#
_symmetry.space_group_name_H-M   'P 1'
#
loop_
_entity.id
_entity.type
_entity.pdbx_description
1 polymer ?
#
loop_
_entity_poly.entity_id
_entity_poly.type
_entity_poly.pdbx_seq_one_letter_code
_entity_poly.pdbx_strand_id
1 'polypeptide(L)'
;MSTPSGHDHTSSSTPSLDGKGGTDSAAKGRKSTKRRGPSYVYYRLYTKLGAFESNHALYSNDRFIGRIPSKSFAPPHTVASIKLSLCTLEDLSEPDKALVFTPLSSPTPKEDSARLSLYAPSGPGLSEQDPIALVVESEKRTEEVSQSEKLPERSDDPDIQYGKSLYYRLYLSGGKGDKKAKTSFDESDISLGRINTLFIAPPHTAGSLKACIAKVEGLVTLGHALYKDMELFEDMNSDAAMSDTDVISFESDTYPGSDEDDPVALVNATANTAVDQKAKPTSGKVLSEYPPDSAATNHALADVPDSKFTKRARFLYTYDKPTWLPANTDEIIYTDGVNLSVTRPSNNGIPFLFCFVTMSGSGYMAINSKGEKGCEFPVCLWVTR
;
A
#
# COMPACT_ATOMS: atom_id res chain seq x y z
N MET A 1 1.40 -77.11 -61.31
CA MET A 1 2.71 -76.41 -61.34
C MET A 1 2.79 -75.56 -60.09
N SER A 2 3.90 -75.68 -59.36
CA SER A 2 3.94 -75.71 -57.90
C SER A 2 4.30 -74.37 -57.21
N THR A 3 3.58 -74.11 -56.10
CA THR A 3 3.94 -73.53 -54.78
C THR A 3 5.07 -72.48 -54.58
N PRO A 4 4.88 -71.49 -53.66
CA PRO A 4 5.90 -70.53 -53.20
C PRO A 4 6.57 -70.92 -51.85
N SER A 5 7.77 -70.40 -51.57
CA SER A 5 8.40 -70.34 -50.21
C SER A 5 9.70 -69.50 -50.17
N GLY A 6 9.94 -68.80 -49.05
CA GLY A 6 11.26 -68.36 -48.56
C GLY A 6 11.35 -66.85 -48.28
N HIS A 7 10.91 -66.34 -47.11
CA HIS A 7 11.67 -66.10 -45.86
C HIS A 7 12.93 -65.24 -45.97
N ASP A 8 12.86 -64.01 -45.44
CA ASP A 8 13.99 -63.26 -44.89
C ASP A 8 13.61 -62.72 -43.51
N HIS A 9 14.41 -63.05 -42.49
CA HIS A 9 14.31 -62.53 -41.12
C HIS A 9 15.42 -61.50 -40.90
N THR A 10 15.01 -60.26 -40.60
CA THR A 10 15.90 -59.14 -40.27
C THR A 10 16.23 -59.11 -38.78
N SER A 11 17.50 -58.88 -38.52
CA SER A 11 18.27 -58.93 -37.28
C SER A 11 17.70 -58.17 -36.07
N SER A 12 17.72 -58.85 -34.92
CA SER A 12 17.69 -58.23 -33.58
C SER A 12 19.12 -58.11 -33.06
N SER A 13 19.46 -56.96 -32.48
CA SER A 13 20.73 -56.79 -31.76
C SER A 13 20.49 -56.05 -30.44
N THR A 14 20.65 -56.80 -29.36
CA THR A 14 20.99 -56.31 -28.02
C THR A 14 22.39 -56.80 -27.71
N PRO A 15 23.22 -55.99 -27.03
CA PRO A 15 24.23 -56.55 -26.16
C PRO A 15 24.07 -56.00 -24.74
N SER A 16 24.05 -56.95 -23.81
CA SER A 16 24.18 -56.78 -22.36
C SER A 16 25.52 -57.35 -21.91
N LEU A 17 26.01 -56.82 -20.79
CA LEU A 17 27.03 -57.31 -19.85
C LEU A 17 28.45 -56.71 -19.89
N ASP A 18 28.72 -56.01 -18.79
CA ASP A 18 29.86 -56.10 -17.87
C ASP A 18 31.27 -55.67 -18.32
N GLY A 19 31.72 -54.58 -17.67
CA GLY A 19 33.11 -54.15 -17.61
C GLY A 19 33.41 -53.47 -16.29
N LYS A 20 33.72 -54.26 -15.26
CA LYS A 20 34.26 -53.80 -13.98
C LYS A 20 35.77 -53.58 -14.15
N GLY A 21 36.23 -52.34 -14.03
CA GLY A 21 37.65 -52.00 -14.10
C GLY A 21 37.91 -50.68 -13.41
N GLY A 22 38.37 -50.75 -12.16
CA GLY A 22 38.78 -49.60 -11.40
C GLY A 22 40.10 -49.04 -11.92
N THR A 23 40.20 -47.71 -11.92
CA THR A 23 41.47 -47.01 -11.92
C THR A 23 41.35 -45.83 -10.97
N ASP A 24 42.18 -45.85 -9.95
CA ASP A 24 42.39 -44.76 -9.01
C ASP A 24 42.77 -43.49 -9.78
N SER A 25 41.95 -42.44 -9.63
CA SER A 25 42.37 -41.06 -9.89
C SER A 25 42.13 -40.26 -8.62
N ALA A 26 43.20 -40.21 -7.84
CA ALA A 26 43.37 -39.27 -6.76
C ALA A 26 43.26 -37.82 -7.27
N ALA A 27 42.80 -36.95 -6.38
CA ALA A 27 42.82 -35.49 -6.47
C ALA A 27 41.84 -34.85 -7.47
N LYS A 28 40.61 -34.65 -7.00
CA LYS A 28 40.21 -33.32 -6.49
C LYS A 28 39.00 -33.51 -5.59
N GLY A 29 39.24 -33.31 -4.29
CA GLY A 29 38.18 -33.27 -3.29
C GLY A 29 37.06 -32.39 -3.80
N ARG A 30 35.92 -33.02 -4.10
CA ARG A 30 34.65 -32.37 -4.31
C ARG A 30 34.33 -31.74 -2.96
N LYS A 31 34.88 -30.53 -2.73
CA LYS A 31 34.38 -29.60 -1.74
C LYS A 31 32.92 -29.43 -2.14
N SER A 32 32.05 -30.20 -1.49
CA SER A 32 30.67 -29.81 -1.26
C SER A 32 30.78 -28.37 -0.79
N THR A 33 30.53 -27.43 -1.70
CA THR A 33 30.32 -26.04 -1.35
C THR A 33 29.10 -26.07 -0.47
N LYS A 34 29.36 -26.17 0.83
CA LYS A 34 28.43 -26.03 1.93
C LYS A 34 27.38 -25.01 1.49
N ARG A 35 26.16 -25.46 1.19
CA ARG A 35 25.05 -24.61 0.71
C ARG A 35 25.05 -23.37 1.60
N ARG A 36 25.37 -22.23 0.98
CA ARG A 36 25.77 -21.01 1.67
C ARG A 36 24.52 -20.37 2.26
N GLY A 37 24.23 -20.70 3.52
CA GLY A 37 23.20 -20.06 4.35
C GLY A 37 21.76 -20.22 3.85
N PRO A 38 20.77 -19.86 4.68
CA PRO A 38 19.42 -19.58 4.17
C PRO A 38 19.51 -18.37 3.23
N SER A 39 19.13 -18.54 1.95
CA SER A 39 18.91 -17.37 1.09
C SER A 39 17.69 -16.62 1.61
N TYR A 40 17.73 -15.30 1.55
CA TYR A 40 16.60 -14.44 1.80
C TYR A 40 16.04 -13.96 0.46
N VAL A 41 14.76 -13.64 0.46
CA VAL A 41 14.09 -12.91 -0.61
C VAL A 41 13.86 -11.49 -0.12
N TYR A 42 14.41 -10.54 -0.85
CA TYR A 42 14.17 -9.11 -0.69
C TYR A 42 13.03 -8.69 -1.59
N TYR A 43 12.13 -7.86 -1.05
CA TYR A 43 10.97 -7.37 -1.78
C TYR A 43 10.62 -5.95 -1.37
N ARG A 44 9.90 -5.23 -2.23
CA ARG A 44 9.32 -3.92 -1.96
C ARG A 44 7.82 -3.96 -2.22
N LEU A 45 7.07 -3.21 -1.43
CA LEU A 45 5.62 -3.15 -1.49
C LEU A 45 5.14 -1.82 -2.07
N TYR A 46 4.21 -1.90 -3.01
CA TYR A 46 3.68 -0.75 -3.72
C TYR A 46 2.16 -0.81 -3.81
N THR A 47 1.55 0.36 -3.77
CA THR A 47 0.23 0.59 -4.34
C THR A 47 0.38 1.32 -5.66
N LYS A 48 -0.72 1.56 -6.38
CA LYS A 48 -0.71 2.48 -7.53
C LYS A 48 -0.26 3.90 -7.19
N LEU A 49 -0.27 4.28 -5.91
CA LEU A 49 0.15 5.59 -5.43
C LEU A 49 1.62 5.64 -4.99
N GLY A 50 2.36 4.54 -5.13
CA GLY A 50 3.76 4.44 -4.70
C GLY A 50 3.96 3.47 -3.52
N ALA A 51 5.19 3.46 -3.02
CA ALA A 51 5.65 2.53 -1.98
C ALA A 51 4.88 2.69 -0.66
N PHE A 52 4.82 1.59 0.10
CA PHE A 52 4.34 1.57 1.48
C PHE A 52 5.15 0.60 2.34
N GLU A 53 5.07 0.75 3.66
CA GLU A 53 5.93 0.02 4.59
C GLU A 53 5.65 -1.49 4.59
N SER A 54 6.66 -2.29 4.91
CA SER A 54 6.55 -3.74 5.08
C SER A 54 6.43 -4.11 6.57
N ASN A 55 5.60 -5.11 6.87
CA ASN A 55 5.51 -5.79 8.16
C ASN A 55 6.80 -6.55 8.53
N HIS A 56 7.69 -6.77 7.56
CA HIS A 56 9.01 -7.39 7.74
C HIS A 56 10.12 -6.46 7.24
N ALA A 57 9.96 -5.16 7.51
CA ALA A 57 10.94 -4.12 7.17
C ALA A 57 12.35 -4.49 7.63
N LEU A 58 13.32 -4.32 6.74
CA LEU A 58 14.72 -4.66 7.03
C LEU A 58 15.46 -3.56 7.79
N TYR A 59 15.15 -2.30 7.50
CA TYR A 59 15.86 -1.13 8.03
C TYR A 59 14.89 -0.10 8.61
N SER A 60 15.35 0.68 9.60
CA SER A 60 14.56 1.76 10.20
C SER A 60 14.35 2.95 9.26
N ASN A 61 15.34 3.28 8.44
CA ASN A 61 15.33 4.38 7.47
C ASN A 61 14.82 3.97 6.07
N ASP A 62 14.70 2.67 5.78
CA ASP A 62 14.05 2.14 4.57
C ASP A 62 13.06 1.03 4.97
N ARG A 63 11.89 1.46 5.45
CA ARG A 63 10.84 0.53 5.89
C ARG A 63 10.03 -0.07 4.73
N PHE A 64 10.33 0.33 3.50
CA PHE A 64 9.65 -0.11 2.29
C PHE A 64 10.25 -1.38 1.69
N ILE A 65 11.47 -1.76 2.11
CA ILE A 65 12.10 -3.02 1.75
C ILE A 65 11.91 -4.06 2.86
N GLY A 66 11.25 -5.15 2.50
CA GLY A 66 11.05 -6.31 3.35
C GLY A 66 12.06 -7.41 3.07
N ARG A 67 12.29 -8.27 4.07
CA ARG A 67 13.18 -9.44 3.94
C ARG A 67 12.56 -10.68 4.57
N ILE A 68 12.29 -11.70 3.74
CA ILE A 68 11.74 -12.98 4.19
C ILE A 68 12.71 -14.12 3.86
N PRO A 69 12.92 -15.12 4.74
CA PRO A 69 13.69 -16.31 4.40
C PRO A 69 13.10 -17.05 3.19
N SER A 70 13.91 -17.47 2.21
CA SER A 70 13.43 -18.18 1.01
C SER A 70 12.70 -19.50 1.33
N LYS A 71 12.94 -20.07 2.52
CA LYS A 71 12.25 -21.26 3.05
C LYS A 71 10.78 -21.01 3.42
N SER A 72 10.36 -19.75 3.54
CA SER A 72 8.97 -19.38 3.80
C SER A 72 8.08 -19.50 2.57
N PHE A 73 8.68 -19.65 1.37
CA PHE A 73 7.94 -19.87 0.13
C PHE A 73 7.80 -21.36 -0.15
N ALA A 74 6.55 -21.84 -0.14
CA ALA A 74 6.23 -23.21 -0.47
C ALA A 74 6.50 -23.48 -1.97
N PRO A 75 7.12 -24.61 -2.35
CA PRO A 75 7.11 -25.07 -3.73
C PRO A 75 5.68 -25.37 -4.23
N PRO A 76 5.38 -25.15 -5.52
CA PRO A 76 6.26 -24.63 -6.56
C PRO A 76 6.46 -23.10 -6.43
N HIS A 77 7.69 -22.60 -6.61
CA HIS A 77 8.01 -21.17 -6.55
C HIS A 77 7.55 -20.43 -7.80
N THR A 78 6.25 -20.39 -8.05
CA THR A 78 5.62 -19.59 -9.10
C THR A 78 5.29 -18.18 -8.61
N VAL A 79 5.10 -17.24 -9.53
CA VAL A 79 4.64 -15.89 -9.20
C VAL A 79 3.34 -15.92 -8.39
N ALA A 80 2.36 -16.76 -8.75
CA ALA A 80 1.13 -16.92 -7.96
C ALA A 80 1.39 -17.35 -6.51
N SER A 81 2.27 -18.35 -6.31
CA SER A 81 2.63 -18.84 -4.96
C SER A 81 3.33 -17.75 -4.13
N ILE A 82 4.14 -16.92 -4.78
CA ILE A 82 4.91 -15.84 -4.15
C ILE A 82 3.99 -14.67 -3.81
N LYS A 83 3.07 -14.28 -4.71
CA LYS A 83 2.01 -13.30 -4.42
C LYS A 83 1.23 -13.70 -3.18
N LEU A 84 0.72 -14.93 -3.17
CA LEU A 84 -0.04 -15.46 -2.05
C LEU A 84 0.78 -15.41 -0.75
N SER A 85 2.01 -15.90 -0.79
CA SER A 85 2.89 -15.94 0.39
C SER A 85 3.21 -14.54 0.91
N LEU A 86 3.59 -13.60 0.04
CA LEU A 86 3.90 -12.23 0.44
C LEU A 86 2.66 -11.51 0.98
N CYS A 87 1.51 -11.62 0.30
CA CYS A 87 0.28 -11.01 0.80
C CYS A 87 -0.14 -11.58 2.16
N THR A 88 -0.01 -12.89 2.37
CA THR A 88 -0.30 -13.51 3.68
C THR A 88 0.67 -13.03 4.76
N LEU A 89 1.97 -12.93 4.46
CA LEU A 89 2.97 -12.48 5.44
C LEU A 89 2.85 -10.98 5.77
N GLU A 90 2.32 -10.19 4.83
CA GLU A 90 2.10 -8.75 4.97
C GLU A 90 0.67 -8.39 5.40
N ASP A 91 -0.16 -9.40 5.69
CA ASP A 91 -1.59 -9.25 6.05
C ASP A 91 -2.41 -8.44 5.03
N LEU A 92 -2.03 -8.53 3.75
CA LEU A 92 -2.64 -7.83 2.62
C LEU A 92 -3.81 -8.62 2.04
N SER A 93 -4.91 -7.92 1.76
CA SER A 93 -6.07 -8.49 1.07
C SER A 93 -5.85 -8.68 -0.43
N GLU A 94 -6.64 -9.56 -1.05
CA GLU A 94 -6.78 -9.71 -2.51
C GLU A 94 -5.47 -10.06 -3.26
N PRO A 95 -4.79 -11.17 -2.91
CA PRO A 95 -3.55 -11.60 -3.57
C PRO A 95 -3.70 -11.85 -5.07
N ASP A 96 -4.91 -12.21 -5.53
CA ASP A 96 -5.18 -12.48 -6.95
C ASP A 96 -5.05 -11.22 -7.82
N LYS A 97 -5.28 -10.04 -7.24
CA LYS A 97 -5.14 -8.76 -7.94
C LYS A 97 -3.73 -8.17 -7.86
N ALA A 98 -2.87 -8.75 -7.02
CA ALA A 98 -1.50 -8.29 -6.88
C ALA A 98 -0.71 -8.58 -8.16
N LEU A 99 0.23 -7.70 -8.45
CA LEU A 99 1.13 -7.79 -9.60
C LEU A 99 2.57 -7.91 -9.10
N VAL A 100 3.37 -8.73 -9.77
CA VAL A 100 4.78 -8.92 -9.43
C VAL A 100 5.65 -8.43 -10.56
N PHE A 101 6.61 -7.55 -10.26
CA PHE A 101 7.60 -7.05 -11.20
C PHE A 101 8.99 -7.54 -10.80
N THR A 102 9.71 -8.09 -11.79
CA THR A 102 11.09 -8.56 -11.64
C THR A 102 11.84 -8.35 -12.97
N PRO A 103 12.77 -7.39 -13.06
CA PRO A 103 13.19 -6.40 -12.04
C PRO A 103 12.14 -5.30 -11.81
N LEU A 104 12.43 -4.37 -10.88
CA LEU A 104 11.56 -3.22 -10.54
C LEU A 104 11.23 -2.34 -11.77
N SER A 105 12.18 -2.17 -12.68
CA SER A 105 12.05 -1.40 -13.92
C SER A 105 11.26 -2.09 -15.03
N SER A 106 10.79 -3.32 -14.81
CA SER A 106 10.05 -4.07 -15.83
C SER A 106 8.77 -3.30 -16.22
N PRO A 107 8.51 -3.09 -17.54
CA PRO A 107 7.31 -2.38 -17.99
C PRO A 107 6.04 -3.21 -17.81
N THR A 108 6.19 -4.53 -17.63
CA THR A 108 5.08 -5.47 -17.48
C THR A 108 5.26 -6.36 -16.25
N PRO A 109 4.17 -6.73 -15.58
CA PRO A 109 4.22 -7.71 -14.50
C PRO A 109 4.51 -9.11 -15.04
N LYS A 110 5.09 -9.97 -14.21
CA LYS A 110 5.27 -11.39 -14.52
C LYS A 110 3.95 -12.14 -14.47
N GLU A 111 3.83 -13.11 -15.35
CA GLU A 111 2.70 -14.03 -15.37
C GLU A 111 2.71 -14.96 -14.16
N ASP A 112 1.53 -15.30 -13.66
CA ASP A 112 1.30 -16.11 -12.46
C ASP A 112 1.92 -17.51 -12.51
N SER A 113 2.04 -18.07 -13.72
CA SER A 113 2.63 -19.38 -13.98
C SER A 113 4.17 -19.36 -13.99
N ALA A 114 4.79 -18.19 -14.15
CA ALA A 114 6.23 -18.04 -14.26
C ALA A 114 6.92 -18.50 -12.98
N ARG A 115 8.00 -19.28 -13.11
CA ARG A 115 8.79 -19.77 -11.98
C ARG A 115 9.90 -18.79 -11.61
N LEU A 116 10.04 -18.47 -10.33
CA LEU A 116 11.13 -17.66 -9.80
C LEU A 116 12.14 -18.56 -9.08
N SER A 117 13.42 -18.44 -9.44
CA SER A 117 14.48 -19.30 -8.91
C SER A 117 15.06 -18.74 -7.61
N LEU A 118 14.38 -18.94 -6.49
CA LEU A 118 14.77 -18.42 -5.17
C LEU A 118 16.04 -19.08 -4.57
N TYR A 119 16.45 -20.22 -5.13
CA TYR A 119 17.59 -21.03 -4.65
C TYR A 119 18.73 -21.13 -5.68
N ALA A 120 18.58 -20.49 -6.84
CA ALA A 120 19.65 -20.44 -7.82
C ALA A 120 20.75 -19.45 -7.37
N PRO A 121 21.98 -19.54 -7.92
CA PRO A 121 23.03 -18.56 -7.65
C PRO A 121 22.67 -17.13 -8.05
N SER A 122 21.70 -16.97 -8.95
CA SER A 122 21.17 -15.71 -9.46
C SER A 122 19.65 -15.84 -9.62
N GLY A 123 18.93 -14.77 -9.34
CA GLY A 123 17.47 -14.75 -9.37
C GLY A 123 16.93 -13.45 -8.77
N PRO A 124 15.65 -13.14 -9.03
CA PRO A 124 15.04 -11.92 -8.53
C PRO A 124 14.90 -11.97 -7.01
N GLY A 125 15.07 -10.82 -6.37
CA GLY A 125 14.96 -10.70 -4.91
C GLY A 125 16.11 -11.34 -4.14
N LEU A 126 17.23 -11.71 -4.77
CA LEU A 126 18.39 -12.26 -4.05
C LEU A 126 19.32 -11.17 -3.48
N SER A 127 19.13 -9.91 -3.89
CA SER A 127 19.82 -8.76 -3.34
C SER A 127 18.84 -7.64 -3.00
N GLU A 128 19.27 -6.72 -2.15
CA GLU A 128 18.49 -5.54 -1.81
C GLU A 128 18.38 -4.55 -2.97
N GLN A 129 19.30 -4.63 -3.95
CA GLN A 129 19.37 -3.73 -5.12
C GLN A 129 18.45 -4.20 -6.24
N ASP A 130 18.14 -5.50 -6.30
CA ASP A 130 17.16 -6.09 -7.23
C ASP A 130 16.07 -6.84 -6.45
N PRO A 131 15.25 -6.12 -5.66
CA PRO A 131 14.16 -6.73 -4.90
C PRO A 131 12.99 -7.13 -5.82
N ILE A 132 12.20 -8.12 -5.39
CA ILE A 132 10.89 -8.38 -6.00
C ILE A 132 9.95 -7.23 -5.68
N ALA A 133 9.28 -6.65 -6.67
CA ALA A 133 8.28 -5.63 -6.42
C ALA A 133 6.87 -6.21 -6.47
N LEU A 134 6.13 -6.07 -5.37
CA LEU A 134 4.74 -6.47 -5.25
C LEU A 134 3.85 -5.22 -5.28
N VAL A 135 3.01 -5.09 -6.30
CA VAL A 135 2.05 -3.99 -6.43
C VAL A 135 0.65 -4.51 -6.09
N VAL A 136 -0.03 -3.89 -5.13
CA VAL A 136 -1.40 -4.23 -4.69
C VAL A 136 -2.37 -3.07 -4.94
N GLU A 137 -3.68 -3.34 -4.95
CA GLU A 137 -4.68 -2.30 -5.15
C GLU A 137 -4.78 -1.32 -3.98
N SER A 138 -4.64 -1.82 -2.75
CA SER A 138 -4.72 -1.00 -1.54
C SER A 138 -3.93 -1.62 -0.40
N GLU A 139 -3.35 -0.76 0.45
CA GLU A 139 -2.78 -1.11 1.75
C GLU A 139 -3.90 -1.34 2.78
N LYS A 140 -4.78 -2.32 2.53
CA LYS A 140 -5.78 -2.73 3.52
C LYS A 140 -5.19 -3.88 4.30
N ARG A 141 -4.57 -3.54 5.44
CA ARG A 141 -4.13 -4.53 6.41
C ARG A 141 -5.31 -4.99 7.25
N THR A 142 -5.37 -6.28 7.51
CA THR A 142 -6.43 -6.87 8.35
C THR A 142 -6.22 -6.53 9.83
N GLU A 143 -4.97 -6.27 10.24
CA GLU A 143 -4.59 -5.86 11.59
C GLU A 143 -3.52 -4.75 11.55
N GLU A 144 -3.63 -3.74 12.42
CA GLU A 144 -2.58 -2.73 12.59
C GLU A 144 -1.44 -3.31 13.46
N VAL A 145 -0.41 -3.84 12.81
CA VAL A 145 0.79 -4.31 13.51
C VAL A 145 1.63 -3.11 13.93
N SER A 146 1.63 -2.81 15.23
CA SER A 146 2.58 -1.86 15.83
C SER A 146 3.98 -2.46 15.82
N GLN A 147 4.79 -2.14 14.81
CA GLN A 147 6.19 -2.55 14.79
C GLN A 147 6.99 -1.79 15.85
N SER A 148 7.37 -2.48 16.91
CA SER A 148 8.20 -1.94 18.01
C SER A 148 9.67 -2.44 17.94
N GLU A 149 10.09 -3.07 16.85
CA GLU A 149 11.42 -3.68 16.78
C GLU A 149 12.49 -2.63 16.44
N LYS A 150 13.58 -2.61 17.22
CA LYS A 150 14.74 -1.74 16.99
C LYS A 150 15.51 -2.25 15.77
N LEU A 151 15.00 -1.92 14.58
CA LEU A 151 15.64 -2.27 13.31
C LEU A 151 17.00 -1.58 13.18
N PRO A 152 17.97 -2.22 12.51
CA PRO A 152 19.22 -1.56 12.17
C PRO A 152 18.95 -0.38 11.24
N GLU A 153 19.73 0.68 11.42
CA GLU A 153 19.80 1.76 10.44
C GLU A 153 20.69 1.31 9.29
N ARG A 154 20.23 1.55 8.06
CA ARG A 154 21.01 1.31 6.85
C ARG A 154 22.08 2.38 6.75
N SER A 155 23.29 2.02 6.33
CA SER A 155 24.37 2.99 6.12
C SER A 155 24.03 3.96 4.98
N ASP A 156 24.12 5.26 5.25
CA ASP A 156 23.98 6.34 4.26
C ASP A 156 25.25 6.53 3.41
N ASP A 157 25.93 5.44 3.05
CA ASP A 157 27.14 5.51 2.24
C ASP A 157 26.81 6.20 0.89
N PRO A 158 27.40 7.37 0.59
CA PRO A 158 27.09 8.11 -0.62
C PRO A 158 27.44 7.34 -1.90
N ASP A 159 28.37 6.38 -1.85
CA ASP A 159 28.67 5.49 -2.98
C ASP A 159 27.59 4.41 -3.20
N ILE A 160 26.76 4.16 -2.17
CA ILE A 160 25.60 3.27 -2.22
C ILE A 160 24.34 4.13 -2.25
N GLN A 161 24.23 5.02 -3.25
CA GLN A 161 23.11 5.93 -3.44
C GLN A 161 21.80 5.12 -3.58
N TYR A 162 21.12 4.91 -2.45
CA TYR A 162 20.01 3.98 -2.36
C TYR A 162 18.76 4.62 -2.92
N GLY A 163 18.58 4.45 -4.22
CA GLY A 163 17.55 5.11 -5.00
C GLY A 163 17.99 6.51 -5.44
N LYS A 164 17.81 6.78 -6.73
CA LYS A 164 18.20 8.06 -7.30
C LYS A 164 17.23 9.15 -6.82
N SER A 165 17.71 10.37 -6.64
CA SER A 165 16.85 11.49 -6.27
C SER A 165 16.13 12.03 -7.49
N LEU A 166 14.83 12.25 -7.39
CA LEU A 166 14.04 12.92 -8.41
C LEU A 166 13.55 14.25 -7.86
N TYR A 167 13.85 15.30 -8.59
CA TYR A 167 13.46 16.68 -8.33
C TYR A 167 12.21 17.03 -9.12
N TYR A 168 11.28 17.69 -8.46
CA TYR A 168 10.03 18.12 -9.07
C TYR A 168 9.61 19.47 -8.53
N ARG A 169 8.90 20.26 -9.34
CA ARG A 169 8.36 21.55 -8.95
C ARG A 169 6.84 21.53 -8.98
N LEU A 170 6.22 22.07 -7.93
CA LEU A 170 4.76 22.16 -7.82
C LEU A 170 4.24 23.51 -8.30
N TYR A 171 3.29 23.48 -9.23
CA TYR A 171 2.51 24.64 -9.66
C TYR A 171 1.05 24.44 -9.28
N LEU A 172 0.60 25.13 -8.24
CA LEU A 172 -0.76 24.96 -7.72
C LEU A 172 -1.71 25.92 -8.42
N SER A 173 -2.85 25.40 -8.87
CA SER A 173 -3.92 26.22 -9.41
C SER A 173 -4.75 26.80 -8.25
N GLY A 174 -4.74 28.13 -8.05
CA GLY A 174 -5.54 28.74 -6.98
C GLY A 174 -5.08 30.10 -6.42
N GLY A 175 -4.07 30.76 -6.99
CA GLY A 175 -3.77 32.18 -6.75
C GLY A 175 -3.38 32.59 -5.32
N LYS A 176 -3.24 31.65 -4.38
CA LYS A 176 -2.95 31.94 -2.97
C LYS A 176 -1.55 31.50 -2.57
N GLY A 177 -0.54 32.15 -3.16
CA GLY A 177 0.88 32.02 -2.81
C GLY A 177 1.48 30.64 -3.05
N ASP A 178 2.80 30.59 -3.20
CA ASP A 178 3.55 29.36 -3.37
C ASP A 178 3.36 28.48 -2.13
N LYS A 179 2.56 27.40 -2.23
CA LYS A 179 2.44 26.45 -1.13
C LYS A 179 3.72 25.63 -1.13
N LYS A 180 4.41 25.67 0.00
CA LYS A 180 5.60 24.88 0.27
C LYS A 180 5.34 23.40 -0.03
N ALA A 181 6.14 22.81 -0.91
CA ALA A 181 6.19 21.36 -1.11
C ALA A 181 6.53 20.71 0.23
N LYS A 182 5.78 19.68 0.62
CA LYS A 182 6.05 18.93 1.85
C LYS A 182 7.41 18.28 1.81
N THR A 183 7.87 17.88 0.63
CA THR A 183 9.22 17.33 0.45
C THR A 183 10.26 18.37 0.01
N SER A 184 9.99 19.67 0.23
CA SER A 184 10.98 20.72 0.01
C SER A 184 12.20 20.50 0.88
N PHE A 185 13.39 20.61 0.30
CA PHE A 185 14.67 20.48 1.00
C PHE A 185 15.47 21.78 1.02
N ASP A 186 15.13 22.74 0.15
CA ASP A 186 15.67 24.08 0.15
C ASP A 186 14.65 25.07 0.73
N GLU A 187 15.10 25.93 1.65
CA GLU A 187 14.28 26.99 2.24
C GLU A 187 14.14 28.19 1.31
N SER A 188 15.08 28.37 0.38
CA SER A 188 15.04 29.45 -0.60
C SER A 188 14.05 29.16 -1.73
N ASP A 189 13.87 27.88 -2.08
CA ASP A 189 12.89 27.42 -3.05
C ASP A 189 11.88 26.43 -2.47
N ILE A 190 10.84 27.00 -1.87
CA ILE A 190 9.80 26.21 -1.19
C ILE A 190 8.93 25.36 -2.12
N SER A 191 8.96 25.62 -3.43
CA SER A 191 8.14 24.89 -4.42
C SER A 191 8.85 23.68 -5.03
N LEU A 192 10.16 23.58 -4.81
CA LEU A 192 11.01 22.50 -5.28
C LEU A 192 11.00 21.36 -4.26
N GLY A 193 10.46 20.22 -4.67
CA GLY A 193 10.42 19.00 -3.89
C GLY A 193 11.43 17.97 -4.38
N ARG A 194 11.81 17.06 -3.49
CA ARG A 194 12.62 15.89 -3.82
C ARG A 194 11.97 14.61 -3.32
N ILE A 195 12.01 13.55 -4.13
CA ILE A 195 11.62 12.19 -3.73
C ILE A 195 12.66 11.18 -4.19
N ASN A 196 12.63 9.99 -3.58
CA ASN A 196 13.44 8.87 -4.01
C ASN A 196 12.71 8.09 -5.12
N THR A 197 13.40 7.71 -6.19
CA THR A 197 12.80 6.94 -7.31
C THR A 197 12.25 5.58 -6.85
N LEU A 198 12.77 5.00 -5.76
CA LEU A 198 12.26 3.76 -5.17
C LEU A 198 10.87 3.91 -4.53
N PHE A 199 10.35 5.13 -4.36
CA PHE A 199 8.96 5.34 -3.94
C PHE A 199 7.97 5.24 -5.09
N ILE A 200 8.45 5.31 -6.33
CA ILE A 200 7.63 5.26 -7.53
C ILE A 200 7.28 3.80 -7.82
N ALA A 201 6.00 3.52 -8.00
CA ALA A 201 5.55 2.16 -8.28
C ALA A 201 5.93 1.75 -9.73
N PRO A 202 6.32 0.49 -9.96
CA PRO A 202 6.35 -0.08 -11.30
C PRO A 202 4.99 0.06 -12.00
N PRO A 203 4.95 0.29 -13.32
CA PRO A 203 6.05 0.16 -14.29
C PRO A 203 6.88 1.45 -14.52
N HIS A 204 6.99 2.34 -13.54
CA HIS A 204 7.77 3.58 -13.65
C HIS A 204 7.32 4.47 -14.82
N THR A 205 6.02 4.70 -14.95
CA THR A 205 5.49 5.65 -15.93
C THR A 205 5.33 7.06 -15.34
N ALA A 206 5.16 8.06 -16.18
CA ALA A 206 4.77 9.41 -15.78
C ALA A 206 3.53 9.40 -14.87
N GLY A 207 2.55 8.53 -15.14
CA GLY A 207 1.39 8.34 -14.27
C GLY A 207 1.77 7.83 -12.87
N SER A 208 2.67 6.84 -12.77
CA SER A 208 3.13 6.34 -11.47
C SER A 208 3.94 7.39 -10.68
N LEU A 209 4.74 8.21 -11.37
CA LEU A 209 5.48 9.33 -10.79
C LEU A 209 4.52 10.42 -10.29
N LYS A 210 3.57 10.82 -11.14
CA LYS A 210 2.50 11.78 -10.80
C LYS A 210 1.72 11.33 -9.57
N ALA A 211 1.34 10.05 -9.50
CA ALA A 211 0.63 9.47 -8.36
C ALA A 211 1.49 9.48 -7.08
N CYS A 212 2.78 9.17 -7.21
CA CYS A 212 3.73 9.22 -6.09
C CYS A 212 3.89 10.64 -5.55
N ILE A 213 4.16 11.64 -6.41
CA ILE A 213 4.26 13.05 -6.01
C ILE A 213 2.96 13.49 -5.34
N ALA A 214 1.81 13.20 -5.95
CA ALA A 214 0.52 13.57 -5.40
C ALA A 214 0.24 12.94 -4.02
N LYS A 215 0.70 11.70 -3.78
CA LYS A 215 0.61 11.03 -2.48
C LYS A 215 1.47 11.72 -1.42
N VAL A 216 2.76 11.93 -1.70
CA VAL A 216 3.70 12.51 -0.71
C VAL A 216 3.34 13.95 -0.37
N GLU A 217 2.82 14.70 -1.35
CA GLU A 217 2.32 16.06 -1.14
C GLU A 217 0.92 16.10 -0.49
N GLY A 218 0.26 14.94 -0.37
CA GLY A 218 -1.10 14.82 0.16
C GLY A 218 -2.13 15.58 -0.66
N LEU A 219 -1.92 15.63 -1.98
CA LEU A 219 -2.83 16.23 -2.96
C LEU A 219 -3.96 15.26 -3.34
N VAL A 220 -3.74 13.95 -3.19
CA VAL A 220 -4.72 12.91 -3.54
C VAL A 220 -5.08 12.08 -2.33
N THR A 221 -6.39 11.88 -2.15
CA THR A 221 -6.99 10.83 -1.32
C THR A 221 -7.61 9.77 -2.23
N LEU A 222 -7.52 8.50 -1.84
CA LEU A 222 -7.99 7.35 -2.63
C LEU A 222 -9.46 7.58 -3.07
N GLY A 223 -9.71 7.69 -4.38
CA GLY A 223 -11.05 7.88 -4.95
C GLY A 223 -11.44 9.31 -5.36
N HIS A 224 -10.57 10.31 -5.22
CA HIS A 224 -10.88 11.69 -5.63
C HIS A 224 -10.51 11.99 -7.10
N ALA A 225 -11.38 12.76 -7.75
CA ALA A 225 -11.27 13.17 -9.16
C ALA A 225 -10.05 14.05 -9.48
N LEU A 226 -9.47 14.73 -8.47
CA LEU A 226 -8.42 15.73 -8.62
C LEU A 226 -7.12 15.20 -9.25
N TYR A 227 -6.88 13.89 -9.19
CA TYR A 227 -5.72 13.27 -9.84
C TYR A 227 -5.73 13.46 -11.37
N LYS A 228 -6.91 13.53 -11.98
CA LYS A 228 -7.06 13.62 -13.44
C LYS A 228 -6.75 15.00 -14.00
N ASP A 229 -6.87 16.03 -13.17
CA ASP A 229 -6.66 17.42 -13.59
C ASP A 229 -5.19 17.83 -13.46
N MET A 230 -4.36 16.98 -12.82
CA MET A 230 -2.93 17.20 -12.69
C MET A 230 -2.18 16.78 -13.96
N GLU A 231 -1.30 17.66 -14.40
CA GLU A 231 -0.47 17.47 -15.58
C GLU A 231 0.99 17.43 -15.16
N LEU A 232 1.72 16.41 -15.61
CA LEU A 232 3.14 16.26 -15.37
C LEU A 232 3.88 16.59 -16.67
N PHE A 233 4.84 17.49 -16.59
CA PHE A 233 5.70 17.90 -17.69
C PHE A 233 7.11 17.38 -17.45
N GLU A 234 7.83 17.08 -18.53
CA GLU A 234 9.20 16.56 -18.48
C GLU A 234 10.15 17.53 -17.76
N ASP A 235 9.97 18.83 -18.01
CA ASP A 235 10.70 19.91 -17.39
C ASP A 235 9.82 21.17 -17.25
N MET A 236 10.40 22.26 -16.74
CA MET A 236 9.72 23.56 -16.55
C MET A 236 9.42 24.32 -17.86
N ASN A 237 10.08 23.96 -18.96
CA ASN A 237 10.01 24.65 -20.24
C ASN A 237 9.23 23.87 -21.31
N SER A 238 8.75 22.69 -20.96
CA SER A 238 8.03 21.78 -21.83
C SER A 238 6.68 22.35 -22.26
N ASP A 239 6.42 22.36 -23.56
CA ASP A 239 5.16 22.86 -24.13
C ASP A 239 3.99 21.86 -23.98
N ALA A 240 4.27 20.60 -23.66
CA ALA A 240 3.29 19.53 -23.59
C ALA A 240 3.50 18.63 -22.37
N ALA A 241 2.40 18.23 -21.75
CA ALA A 241 2.41 17.28 -20.65
C ALA A 241 2.75 15.87 -21.15
N MET A 242 3.46 15.11 -20.31
CA MET A 242 3.69 13.68 -20.51
C MET A 242 2.37 12.91 -20.42
N SER A 243 2.24 11.88 -21.25
CA SER A 243 1.15 10.92 -21.10
C SER A 243 1.39 10.04 -19.88
N ASP A 244 0.34 9.69 -19.14
CA ASP A 244 0.43 8.81 -17.96
C ASP A 244 1.04 7.43 -18.26
N THR A 245 1.08 7.04 -19.55
CA THR A 245 1.67 5.80 -20.05
C THR A 245 3.14 5.91 -20.42
N ASP A 246 3.71 7.10 -20.48
CA ASP A 246 5.10 7.32 -20.89
C ASP A 246 6.04 6.68 -19.86
N VAL A 247 6.91 5.77 -20.31
CA VAL A 247 7.82 5.02 -19.45
C VAL A 247 9.05 5.87 -19.13
N ILE A 248 9.40 5.94 -17.85
CA ILE A 248 10.56 6.67 -17.34
C ILE A 248 11.61 5.67 -16.85
N SER A 249 12.82 5.79 -17.38
CA SER A 249 13.92 4.89 -17.05
C SER A 249 14.78 5.46 -15.92
N PHE A 250 14.44 5.21 -14.66
CA PHE A 250 15.25 5.66 -13.51
C PHE A 250 16.61 4.93 -13.36
N GLU A 251 16.89 3.95 -14.20
CA GLU A 251 18.18 3.27 -14.22
C GLU A 251 19.27 4.08 -14.96
N SER A 252 18.90 4.94 -15.91
CA SER A 252 19.84 5.84 -16.58
C SER A 252 20.29 6.96 -15.64
N ASP A 253 21.45 7.56 -15.92
CA ASP A 253 21.93 8.73 -15.16
C ASP A 253 21.30 10.03 -15.65
N THR A 254 20.52 9.96 -16.73
CA THR A 254 19.80 11.07 -17.32
C THR A 254 18.34 10.65 -17.48
N TYR A 255 17.50 11.12 -16.57
CA TYR A 255 16.05 10.95 -16.59
C TYR A 255 15.38 12.28 -16.20
N PRO A 256 14.09 12.49 -16.54
CA PRO A 256 13.37 13.71 -16.18
C PRO A 256 13.41 13.98 -14.67
N GLY A 257 13.87 15.18 -14.28
CA GLY A 257 14.05 15.55 -12.87
C GLY A 257 15.24 14.87 -12.18
N SER A 258 16.24 14.39 -12.92
CA SER A 258 17.51 13.91 -12.34
C SER A 258 18.40 15.05 -11.82
N ASP A 259 18.17 16.27 -12.29
CA ASP A 259 18.86 17.50 -11.89
C ASP A 259 17.91 18.41 -11.09
N GLU A 260 18.45 19.12 -10.11
CA GLU A 260 17.74 20.12 -9.31
C GLU A 260 17.38 21.36 -10.15
N ASP A 261 18.27 21.75 -11.07
CA ASP A 261 18.10 22.90 -11.96
C ASP A 261 17.11 22.61 -13.10
N ASP A 262 16.80 21.34 -13.34
CA ASP A 262 15.87 20.86 -14.38
C ASP A 262 14.84 19.86 -13.82
N PRO A 263 13.96 20.31 -12.91
CA PRO A 263 12.99 19.45 -12.24
C PRO A 263 11.78 19.15 -13.14
N VAL A 264 11.13 18.00 -12.95
CA VAL A 264 9.82 17.75 -13.58
C VAL A 264 8.78 18.72 -13.02
N ALA A 265 7.90 19.24 -13.86
CA ALA A 265 6.88 20.19 -13.42
C ALA A 265 5.52 19.49 -13.23
N LEU A 266 4.97 19.55 -12.02
CA LEU A 266 3.60 19.10 -11.73
C LEU A 266 2.66 20.30 -11.60
N VAL A 267 1.74 20.42 -12.54
CA VAL A 267 0.80 21.55 -12.66
C VAL A 267 -0.61 21.14 -12.20
N ASN A 268 -1.40 22.13 -11.79
CA ASN A 268 -2.77 21.99 -11.29
C ASN A 268 -2.90 21.13 -10.03
N ALA A 269 -1.84 21.09 -9.23
CA ALA A 269 -1.85 20.48 -7.91
C ALA A 269 -2.86 21.22 -7.01
N THR A 270 -4.09 20.73 -6.94
CA THR A 270 -5.10 21.32 -6.04
C THR A 270 -5.01 20.62 -4.70
N ALA A 271 -4.73 21.38 -3.64
CA ALA A 271 -4.80 20.83 -2.30
C ALA A 271 -6.26 20.51 -1.95
N ASN A 272 -6.50 19.35 -1.34
CA ASN A 272 -7.73 19.08 -0.60
C ASN A 272 -7.84 20.09 0.55
N THR A 273 -8.31 21.30 0.28
CA THR A 273 -8.84 22.16 1.32
C THR A 273 -10.13 21.47 1.74
N ALA A 274 -10.22 21.04 3.01
CA ALA A 274 -11.47 20.64 3.63
C ALA A 274 -12.40 21.88 3.60
N VAL A 275 -13.11 22.06 2.50
CA VAL A 275 -14.08 23.11 2.35
C VAL A 275 -15.35 22.61 3.03
N ASP A 276 -15.47 23.02 4.29
CA ASP A 276 -16.74 23.26 4.95
C ASP A 276 -17.57 24.22 4.08
N GLN A 277 -18.31 23.69 3.10
CA GLN A 277 -19.32 24.45 2.38
C GLN A 277 -20.70 23.95 2.80
N LYS A 278 -21.16 24.56 3.88
CA LYS A 278 -22.58 24.85 4.14
C LYS A 278 -23.10 25.73 3.00
N ALA A 279 -23.41 25.13 1.85
CA ALA A 279 -24.16 25.79 0.79
C ALA A 279 -25.65 25.75 1.14
N LYS A 280 -26.18 26.92 1.50
CA LYS A 280 -27.60 27.24 1.69
C LYS A 280 -28.31 27.15 0.32
N PRO A 281 -29.37 26.34 0.14
CA PRO A 281 -30.15 26.39 -1.10
C PRO A 281 -31.06 27.62 -1.08
N THR A 282 -30.87 28.49 -2.07
CA THR A 282 -31.74 29.63 -2.34
C THR A 282 -32.94 29.17 -3.17
N SER A 283 -34.10 29.69 -2.76
CA SER A 283 -35.47 29.43 -3.19
C SER A 283 -35.80 29.83 -4.64
N GLY A 284 -36.74 29.08 -5.25
CA GLY A 284 -37.62 29.47 -6.36
C GLY A 284 -37.58 28.50 -7.55
N LYS A 285 -38.66 28.06 -8.20
CA LYS A 285 -40.11 28.28 -8.07
C LYS A 285 -40.87 27.26 -8.97
N VAL A 286 -41.81 26.50 -8.38
CA VAL A 286 -43.16 26.03 -8.83
C VAL A 286 -43.46 25.69 -10.31
N LEU A 287 -43.87 24.43 -10.57
CA LEU A 287 -45.18 23.88 -11.10
C LEU A 287 -44.96 22.37 -11.39
N SER A 288 -45.82 21.36 -11.16
CA SER A 288 -47.28 21.23 -11.11
C SER A 288 -47.75 19.94 -10.36
N GLU A 289 -48.94 20.02 -9.72
CA GLU A 289 -50.06 19.04 -9.52
C GLU A 289 -49.93 17.58 -10.04
N TYR A 290 -50.42 16.45 -9.47
CA TYR A 290 -51.32 15.96 -8.38
C TYR A 290 -51.14 14.38 -8.35
N PRO A 291 -51.83 13.50 -7.56
CA PRO A 291 -52.52 13.58 -6.25
C PRO A 291 -52.06 12.47 -5.24
N PRO A 292 -52.64 12.38 -4.02
CA PRO A 292 -52.03 11.76 -2.83
C PRO A 292 -52.50 10.32 -2.56
N ASP A 293 -51.73 9.54 -1.80
CA ASP A 293 -52.30 8.65 -0.77
C ASP A 293 -51.26 8.01 0.17
N SER A 294 -51.77 7.76 1.38
CA SER A 294 -51.25 6.94 2.48
C SER A 294 -50.30 7.56 3.51
N ALA A 295 -50.94 7.96 4.61
CA ALA A 295 -50.36 8.35 5.88
C ALA A 295 -49.71 7.17 6.63
N ALA A 296 -48.54 7.41 7.22
CA ALA A 296 -48.09 6.69 8.40
C ALA A 296 -47.45 7.69 9.39
N THR A 297 -48.16 7.80 10.50
CA THR A 297 -47.91 8.54 11.74
C THR A 297 -46.44 8.58 12.19
N ASN A 298 -45.85 9.77 12.21
CA ASN A 298 -44.74 10.09 13.12
C ASN A 298 -45.18 11.28 13.98
N HIS A 299 -45.84 10.98 15.09
CA HIS A 299 -46.06 11.93 16.16
C HIS A 299 -44.89 11.85 17.15
N ALA A 300 -44.42 13.03 17.54
CA ALA A 300 -43.60 13.33 18.72
C ALA A 300 -42.10 12.95 18.68
N LEU A 301 -41.28 13.92 18.26
CA LEU A 301 -40.11 14.42 19.01
C LEU A 301 -39.69 15.76 18.38
N ALA A 302 -40.59 16.74 18.43
CA ALA A 302 -40.27 18.14 18.19
C ALA A 302 -40.02 18.78 19.55
N ASP A 303 -38.79 18.64 20.05
CA ASP A 303 -38.14 19.56 21.02
C ASP A 303 -36.83 18.94 21.56
N VAL A 304 -35.85 18.70 20.68
CA VAL A 304 -34.46 18.52 21.12
C VAL A 304 -33.57 19.49 20.32
N PRO A 305 -32.87 20.46 20.96
CA PRO A 305 -32.25 21.59 20.25
C PRO A 305 -30.90 21.30 19.58
N ASP A 306 -30.40 20.06 19.61
CA ASP A 306 -29.04 19.75 19.14
C ASP A 306 -29.05 19.07 17.77
N SER A 307 -29.11 19.89 16.73
CA SER A 307 -29.01 19.56 15.29
C SER A 307 -27.78 18.72 14.88
N LYS A 308 -26.87 18.38 15.79
CA LYS A 308 -25.60 17.69 15.49
C LYS A 308 -25.74 16.16 15.50
N PHE A 309 -26.73 15.60 16.21
CA PHE A 309 -26.92 14.15 16.36
C PHE A 309 -27.73 13.56 15.20
N THR A 310 -27.11 13.45 14.01
CA THR A 310 -27.82 13.08 12.77
C THR A 310 -27.77 11.58 12.45
N LYS A 311 -26.82 10.83 13.03
CA LYS A 311 -26.64 9.41 12.74
C LYS A 311 -27.42 8.57 13.74
N ARG A 312 -28.26 7.66 13.24
CA ARG A 312 -29.04 6.71 14.05
C ARG A 312 -28.33 5.37 14.11
N ALA A 313 -28.26 4.76 15.29
CA ALA A 313 -27.80 3.39 15.48
C ALA A 313 -28.79 2.64 16.37
N ARG A 314 -28.95 1.34 16.13
CA ARG A 314 -29.78 0.48 16.97
C ARG A 314 -28.91 -0.13 18.07
N PHE A 315 -29.31 0.08 19.32
CA PHE A 315 -28.55 -0.37 20.48
C PHE A 315 -28.76 -1.88 20.70
N LEU A 316 -27.78 -2.68 20.32
CA LEU A 316 -27.76 -4.14 20.48
C LEU A 316 -26.70 -4.49 21.53
N TYR A 317 -27.12 -4.91 22.72
CA TYR A 317 -26.20 -5.40 23.75
C TYR A 317 -26.58 -6.82 24.17
N THR A 318 -25.60 -7.71 24.28
CA THR A 318 -25.82 -9.13 24.57
C THR A 318 -25.35 -9.62 25.94
N TYR A 319 -24.52 -8.89 26.70
CA TYR A 319 -23.97 -9.44 27.96
C TYR A 319 -23.85 -8.58 29.24
N ASP A 320 -24.14 -7.27 29.26
CA ASP A 320 -24.01 -6.35 30.41
C ASP A 320 -24.55 -4.96 30.06
N LYS A 321 -25.54 -4.46 30.80
CA LYS A 321 -26.15 -3.15 30.48
C LYS A 321 -25.11 -2.03 30.70
N PRO A 322 -24.82 -1.16 29.71
CA PRO A 322 -23.86 -0.08 29.92
C PRO A 322 -24.34 0.84 31.04
N THR A 323 -23.44 1.13 31.98
CA THR A 323 -23.70 2.08 33.06
C THR A 323 -23.59 3.53 32.59
N TRP A 324 -22.92 3.78 31.46
CA TRP A 324 -22.62 5.11 30.95
C TRP A 324 -23.78 5.75 30.15
N LEU A 325 -24.71 4.95 29.62
CA LEU A 325 -25.94 5.43 29.00
C LEU A 325 -27.05 4.40 29.22
N PRO A 326 -28.05 4.67 30.07
CA PRO A 326 -29.13 3.74 30.30
C PRO A 326 -30.04 3.68 29.06
N ALA A 327 -29.78 2.71 28.20
CA ALA A 327 -30.60 2.40 27.04
C ALA A 327 -31.29 1.03 27.21
N ASN A 328 -32.45 0.87 26.60
CA ASN A 328 -33.09 -0.43 26.45
C ASN A 328 -32.52 -1.17 25.23
N THR A 329 -32.55 -2.51 25.26
CA THR A 329 -32.24 -3.31 24.07
C THR A 329 -33.16 -2.89 22.92
N ASP A 330 -32.60 -2.77 21.72
CA ASP A 330 -33.26 -2.29 20.50
C ASP A 330 -33.65 -0.81 20.47
N GLU A 331 -33.24 -0.01 21.46
CA GLU A 331 -33.46 1.43 21.43
C GLU A 331 -32.65 2.10 20.31
N ILE A 332 -33.26 3.07 19.62
CA ILE A 332 -32.57 3.90 18.65
C ILE A 332 -31.83 5.01 19.40
N ILE A 333 -30.50 4.99 19.30
CA ILE A 333 -29.63 6.06 19.80
C ILE A 333 -29.18 6.95 18.65
N TYR A 334 -28.92 8.22 18.96
CA TYR A 334 -28.41 9.18 18.01
C TYR A 334 -26.97 9.54 18.37
N THR A 335 -26.10 9.65 17.38
CA THR A 335 -24.69 10.06 17.56
C THR A 335 -24.41 11.30 16.71
N ASP A 336 -23.49 12.13 17.18
CA ASP A 336 -23.02 13.31 16.44
C ASP A 336 -22.06 12.97 15.29
N GLY A 337 -21.64 11.70 15.22
CA GLY A 337 -20.71 11.21 14.21
C GLY A 337 -19.29 11.74 14.37
N VAL A 338 -18.99 12.42 15.47
CA VAL A 338 -17.66 12.93 15.79
C VAL A 338 -16.93 11.88 16.63
N ASN A 339 -15.79 11.43 16.12
CA ASN A 339 -14.94 10.50 16.85
C ASN A 339 -14.08 11.30 17.84
N LEU A 340 -14.27 11.07 19.14
CA LEU A 340 -13.47 11.68 20.20
C LEU A 340 -12.30 10.74 20.51
N SER A 341 -11.08 11.20 20.21
CA SER A 341 -9.86 10.59 20.73
C SER A 341 -9.48 11.27 22.05
N VAL A 342 -9.41 10.50 23.13
CA VAL A 342 -8.92 10.99 24.41
C VAL A 342 -7.59 10.32 24.72
N THR A 343 -6.55 11.15 24.82
CA THR A 343 -5.23 10.73 25.29
C THR A 343 -5.18 10.94 26.80
N ARG A 344 -5.23 9.85 27.58
CA ARG A 344 -5.02 9.95 29.04
C ARG A 344 -3.55 9.70 29.38
N PRO A 345 -2.88 10.60 30.12
CA PRO A 345 -1.61 10.26 30.75
C PRO A 345 -1.88 9.22 31.86
N SER A 346 -1.19 8.08 31.79
CA SER A 346 -1.29 7.05 32.82
C SER A 346 -0.51 7.51 34.07
N ASN A 347 -1.22 7.91 35.12
CA ASN A 347 -0.62 8.12 36.43
C ASN A 347 -0.48 6.77 37.15
N ASN A 348 0.50 5.96 36.72
CA ASN A 348 1.00 4.88 37.54
C ASN A 348 2.23 5.38 38.31
N GLY A 349 2.06 5.54 39.62
CA GLY A 349 3.06 6.12 40.52
C GLY A 349 4.31 5.26 40.67
N ILE A 350 5.30 5.49 39.81
CA ILE A 350 6.70 5.14 40.04
C ILE A 350 7.54 6.36 39.65
N PRO A 351 8.35 6.94 40.55
CA PRO A 351 9.23 8.04 40.19
C PRO A 351 10.47 7.47 39.50
N PHE A 352 10.94 8.22 38.49
CA PHE A 352 12.16 8.07 37.70
C PHE A 352 12.01 7.53 36.25
N LEU A 353 12.20 8.49 35.35
CA LEU A 353 12.72 8.42 33.98
C LEU A 353 11.73 8.09 32.84
N PHE A 354 11.23 9.16 32.21
CA PHE A 354 10.66 9.32 30.87
C PHE A 354 10.14 8.06 30.17
N CYS A 355 8.90 7.66 30.46
CA CYS A 355 8.14 6.74 29.63
C CYS A 355 6.65 7.12 29.68
N PHE A 356 6.15 7.82 28.67
CA PHE A 356 4.71 8.10 28.53
C PHE A 356 4.10 6.99 27.67
N VAL A 357 3.46 6.01 28.30
CA VAL A 357 2.57 5.08 27.59
C VAL A 357 1.22 5.78 27.42
N THR A 358 0.91 6.22 26.20
CA THR A 358 -0.39 6.78 25.84
C THR A 358 -1.32 5.68 25.34
N MET A 359 -2.36 5.34 26.11
CA MET A 359 -3.49 4.56 25.57
C MET A 359 -4.44 5.52 24.87
N SER A 360 -4.60 5.35 23.55
CA SER A 360 -5.60 6.06 22.76
C SER A 360 -6.88 5.23 22.68
N GLY A 361 -7.99 5.76 23.19
CA GLY A 361 -9.33 5.21 22.96
C GLY A 361 -10.16 6.17 22.12
N SER A 362 -10.83 5.65 21.09
CA SER A 362 -11.84 6.36 20.30
C SER A 362 -13.24 6.11 20.88
N GLY A 363 -14.02 7.16 21.08
CA GLY A 363 -15.40 7.10 21.58
C GLY A 363 -16.33 8.01 20.80
N TYR A 364 -17.63 7.72 20.83
CA TYR A 364 -18.67 8.58 20.27
C TYR A 364 -19.53 9.16 21.39
N MET A 365 -20.06 10.37 21.20
CA MET A 365 -21.17 10.86 22.00
C MET A 365 -22.48 10.27 21.47
N ALA A 366 -23.28 9.70 22.36
CA ALA A 366 -24.60 9.18 22.04
C ALA A 366 -25.68 9.84 22.91
N ILE A 367 -26.89 9.97 22.36
CA ILE A 367 -28.09 10.39 23.08
C ILE A 367 -29.19 9.35 22.91
N ASN A 368 -29.84 8.96 24.01
CA ASN A 368 -30.94 7.99 23.99
C ASN A 368 -32.29 8.66 23.68
N SER A 369 -33.36 7.88 23.56
CA SER A 369 -34.70 8.38 23.26
C SER A 369 -35.29 9.29 24.33
N LYS A 370 -34.73 9.26 25.55
CA LYS A 370 -35.11 10.15 26.67
C LYS A 370 -34.32 11.46 26.67
N GLY A 371 -33.38 11.65 25.74
CA GLY A 371 -32.54 12.83 25.69
C GLY A 371 -31.31 12.78 26.61
N GLU A 372 -31.03 11.64 27.24
CA GLU A 372 -29.86 11.45 28.10
C GLU A 372 -28.62 11.23 27.24
N LYS A 373 -27.52 11.91 27.57
CA LYS A 373 -26.27 11.88 26.80
C LYS A 373 -25.23 11.03 27.52
N GLY A 374 -24.46 10.24 26.76
CA GLY A 374 -23.37 9.40 27.28
C GLY A 374 -22.21 9.28 26.30
N CYS A 375 -21.04 8.88 26.81
CA CYS A 375 -19.82 8.64 26.03
C CYS A 375 -19.15 7.34 26.48
N GLU A 376 -18.75 6.50 25.53
CA GLU A 376 -18.06 5.23 25.80
C GLU A 376 -16.59 5.27 25.37
N PHE A 377 -15.71 4.72 26.20
CA PHE A 377 -14.31 4.41 25.89
C PHE A 377 -13.96 3.04 26.50
N PRO A 378 -13.10 2.24 25.86
CA PRO A 378 -13.39 1.30 24.77
C PRO A 378 -14.02 -0.03 25.25
N VAL A 379 -15.20 -0.40 24.73
CA VAL A 379 -15.66 -1.78 24.43
C VAL A 379 -16.58 -1.69 23.19
N CYS A 380 -16.45 -2.62 22.23
CA CYS A 380 -17.01 -2.53 20.89
C CYS A 380 -18.54 -2.31 20.81
N LEU A 381 -18.98 -1.21 20.18
CA LEU A 381 -20.34 -1.06 19.66
C LEU A 381 -20.38 -1.47 18.19
N TRP A 382 -21.13 -2.51 17.85
CA TRP A 382 -21.37 -2.86 16.44
C TRP A 382 -22.47 -1.96 15.87
N VAL A 383 -22.13 -1.12 14.90
CA VAL A 383 -23.09 -0.34 14.12
C VAL A 383 -23.38 -1.09 12.82
N THR A 384 -24.53 -1.75 12.72
CA THR A 384 -25.03 -2.28 11.45
C THR A 384 -25.58 -1.11 10.61
N ARG A 385 -25.09 -0.96 9.38
CA ARG A 385 -25.58 0.03 8.40
C ARG A 385 -26.96 -0.34 7.86
#